data_AF-A0A255R4E5-F1
#
_entry.id   AF-A0A255R4E5-F1
#
_cell.length_a   1.000
_cell.length_b   1.000
_cell.length_c   1.000
_cell.angle_alpha   90.00
_cell.angle_beta   90.00
_cell.angle_gamma   90.00
#
_symmetry.space_group_name_H-M   'P 1'
#
loop_
_entity.id
_entity.type
_entity.pdbx_description
1 polymer ?
#
loop_
_entity_poly.entity_id
_entity_poly.type
_entity_poly.pdbx_seq_one_letter_code
_entity_poly.pdbx_strand_id
1 'polypeptide(L)'
;MHEDHPELMQAYESFGKAAKDAGPLSDREVALVKLAISLGAGLEGAAHSHCRKALEAGCSADDLRHVALLSAPTIGFPTMMRGKSWVEDVIDKQNA
;
A
#
# COMPACT_ATOMS: atom_id res chain seq x y z
N MET A 1 -3.13 -13.14 15.61
CA MET A 1 -3.10 -13.86 14.30
C MET A 1 -1.81 -14.64 14.13
N HIS A 2 -0.62 -14.02 14.16
CA HIS A 2 0.65 -14.79 14.14
C HIS A 2 0.80 -15.73 15.36
N GLU A 3 0.37 -15.30 16.54
CA GLU A 3 0.41 -16.13 17.75
C GLU A 3 -0.78 -17.11 17.82
N ASP A 4 -1.99 -16.62 17.54
CA ASP A 4 -3.22 -17.42 17.72
C ASP A 4 -3.49 -18.43 16.58
N HIS A 5 -3.03 -18.14 15.35
CA HIS A 5 -3.29 -18.92 14.15
C HIS A 5 -2.06 -18.96 13.20
N PRO A 6 -0.93 -19.53 13.65
CA PRO A 6 0.35 -19.45 12.94
C PRO A 6 0.31 -20.10 11.55
N GLU A 7 -0.33 -21.26 11.39
CA GLU A 7 -0.43 -21.95 10.09
C GLU A 7 -1.25 -21.15 9.07
N LEU A 8 -2.32 -20.50 9.51
CA LEU A 8 -3.14 -19.64 8.65
C LEU A 8 -2.33 -18.43 8.17
N MET A 9 -1.58 -17.79 9.07
CA MET A 9 -0.73 -16.66 8.71
C MET A 9 0.40 -17.07 7.76
N GLN A 10 1.03 -18.23 7.99
CA GLN A 10 2.05 -18.76 7.09
C GLN A 10 1.48 -19.01 5.69
N ALA A 11 0.29 -19.60 5.58
CA ALA A 11 -0.37 -19.82 4.31
C ALA A 11 -0.71 -18.49 3.60
N TYR A 12 -1.22 -17.50 4.35
CA TYR A 12 -1.53 -16.18 3.81
C TYR A 12 -0.29 -15.45 3.28
N GLU A 13 0.82 -15.46 4.03
CA GLU A 13 2.08 -14.84 3.61
C GLU A 13 2.68 -15.54 2.40
N SER A 14 2.63 -16.88 2.37
CA SER A 14 3.07 -17.69 1.22
C SER A 14 2.27 -17.37 -0.03
N PHE A 15 0.94 -17.24 0.08
CA PHE A 15 0.10 -16.79 -1.02
C PHE A 15 0.46 -15.37 -1.47
N GLY A 16 0.66 -14.44 -0.52
CA GLY A 16 1.06 -13.07 -0.82
C GLY A 16 2.40 -12.98 -1.56
N LYS A 17 3.36 -13.84 -1.22
CA LYS A 17 4.64 -13.98 -1.93
C LYS A 17 4.46 -14.58 -3.32
N ALA A 18 3.76 -15.71 -3.43
CA ALA A 18 3.51 -16.35 -4.72
C ALA A 18 2.80 -15.40 -5.70
N ALA A 19 1.81 -14.63 -5.21
CA ALA A 19 1.11 -13.63 -6.01
C ALA A 19 2.02 -12.47 -6.44
N LYS A 20 2.97 -12.04 -5.60
CA LYS A 20 4.00 -11.05 -5.97
C LYS A 20 4.91 -11.59 -7.09
N ASP A 21 5.35 -12.85 -6.95
CA ASP A 21 6.37 -13.45 -7.82
C ASP A 21 5.79 -14.01 -9.14
N ALA A 22 4.46 -14.02 -9.30
CA ALA A 22 3.77 -14.61 -10.45
C ALA A 22 3.74 -13.72 -11.71
N GLY A 23 4.36 -12.53 -11.69
CA GLY A 23 4.29 -11.57 -12.78
C GLY A 23 5.58 -10.76 -12.99
N PRO A 24 5.64 -9.96 -14.06
CA PRO A 24 6.85 -9.24 -14.45
C PRO A 24 7.05 -7.91 -13.72
N LEU A 25 6.12 -7.51 -12.85
CA LEU A 25 6.17 -6.21 -12.18
C LEU A 25 7.33 -6.18 -11.18
N SER A 26 8.08 -5.08 -11.22
CA SER A 26 9.10 -4.76 -10.24
C SER A 26 8.52 -4.55 -8.84
N ASP A 27 9.38 -4.62 -7.82
CA ASP A 27 8.98 -4.37 -6.43
C ASP A 27 8.32 -3.01 -6.23
N ARG A 28 8.82 -1.98 -6.94
CA ARG A 28 8.22 -0.64 -7.01
C ARG A 28 6.79 -0.72 -7.54
N GLU A 29 6.59 -1.33 -8.70
CA GLU A 29 5.27 -1.42 -9.34
C GLU A 29 4.28 -2.20 -8.48
N VAL A 30 4.70 -3.35 -7.92
CA VAL A 30 3.87 -4.14 -7.01
C VAL A 30 3.43 -3.31 -5.80
N ALA A 31 4.34 -2.54 -5.19
CA ALA A 31 4.02 -1.74 -4.03
C ALA A 31 3.05 -0.59 -4.36
N LEU A 32 3.27 0.13 -5.47
CA LEU A 32 2.37 1.21 -5.92
C LEU A 32 0.97 0.68 -6.29
N VAL A 33 0.89 -0.47 -6.98
CA VAL A 33 -0.40 -1.11 -7.31
C VAL A 33 -1.16 -1.49 -6.03
N LYS A 34 -0.49 -2.13 -5.06
CA LYS A 34 -1.14 -2.52 -3.79
C LYS A 34 -1.54 -1.30 -2.96
N LEU A 35 -0.77 -0.21 -2.99
CA LEU A 35 -1.15 1.05 -2.39
C LEU A 35 -2.42 1.59 -3.06
N ALA A 36 -2.45 1.73 -4.38
CA ALA A 36 -3.62 2.21 -5.13
C ALA A 36 -4.89 1.38 -4.83
N ILE A 37 -4.78 0.05 -4.79
CA ILE A 37 -5.89 -0.85 -4.41
C ILE A 37 -6.37 -0.56 -2.98
N SER A 38 -5.45 -0.37 -2.03
CA SER A 38 -5.80 -0.09 -0.64
C SER A 38 -6.54 1.24 -0.47
N LEU A 39 -6.09 2.27 -1.19
CA LEU A 39 -6.74 3.58 -1.23
C LEU A 39 -8.15 3.47 -1.85
N GLY A 40 -8.27 2.78 -2.98
CA GLY A 40 -9.54 2.55 -3.67
C GLY A 40 -10.54 1.73 -2.87
N ALA A 41 -10.06 0.73 -2.11
CA ALA A 41 -10.87 -0.11 -1.24
C ALA A 41 -11.25 0.58 0.10
N GLY A 42 -10.67 1.76 0.39
CA GLY A 42 -10.94 2.48 1.64
C GLY A 42 -10.36 1.79 2.88
N LEU A 43 -9.26 1.05 2.74
CA LEU A 43 -8.65 0.25 3.80
C LEU A 43 -7.45 0.99 4.42
N GLU A 44 -7.68 1.76 5.47
CA GLU A 44 -6.64 2.58 6.12
C GLU A 44 -5.42 1.77 6.57
N GLY A 45 -5.63 0.68 7.32
CA GLY A 45 -4.52 -0.17 7.80
C GLY A 45 -3.70 -0.78 6.66
N ALA A 46 -4.36 -1.15 5.56
CA ALA A 46 -3.69 -1.65 4.37
C ALA A 46 -2.93 -0.53 3.64
N ALA A 47 -3.52 0.66 3.51
CA ALA A 47 -2.86 1.83 2.94
C ALA A 47 -1.59 2.17 3.72
N HIS A 48 -1.65 2.23 5.06
CA HIS A 48 -0.48 2.44 5.90
C HIS A 48 0.60 1.36 5.70
N SER A 49 0.21 0.08 5.64
CA SER A 49 1.16 -1.01 5.38
C SER A 49 1.80 -0.90 4.00
N HIS A 50 1.03 -0.53 2.98
CA HIS A 50 1.52 -0.46 1.60
C HIS A 50 2.31 0.81 1.31
N CYS A 51 2.06 1.92 2.02
CA CYS A 51 2.96 3.08 2.02
C CYS A 51 4.35 2.69 2.52
N ARG A 52 4.47 2.03 3.69
CA ARG A 52 5.78 1.60 4.22
C ARG A 52 6.51 0.66 3.26
N LYS A 53 5.80 -0.34 2.72
CA LYS A 53 6.35 -1.28 1.74
C LYS A 53 6.79 -0.59 0.43
N ALA A 54 6.09 0.47 0.01
CA ALA A 54 6.50 1.25 -1.16
C ALA A 54 7.79 2.02 -0.89
N LEU A 55 7.94 2.62 0.29
CA LEU A 55 9.16 3.31 0.70
C LEU A 55 10.35 2.33 0.81
N GLU A 56 10.13 1.14 1.39
CA GLU A 56 11.10 0.05 1.42
C GLU A 56 11.50 -0.44 0.01
N ALA A 57 10.58 -0.36 -0.97
CA ALA A 57 10.84 -0.68 -2.37
C ALA A 57 11.51 0.46 -3.16
N GLY A 58 11.93 1.53 -2.48
CA GLY A 58 12.66 2.66 -3.08
C GLY A 58 11.76 3.73 -3.71
N CYS A 59 10.44 3.71 -3.46
CA CYS A 59 9.58 4.84 -3.81
C CYS A 59 9.89 6.06 -2.94
N SER A 60 9.78 7.24 -3.52
CA SER A 60 9.86 8.52 -2.81
C SER A 60 8.50 8.90 -2.20
N ALA A 61 8.51 9.78 -1.20
CA ALA A 61 7.27 10.37 -0.65
C ALA A 61 6.39 11.00 -1.75
N ASP A 62 7.01 11.60 -2.77
CA ASP A 62 6.29 12.21 -3.89
C ASP A 62 5.65 11.18 -4.81
N ASP A 63 6.24 9.99 -4.99
CA ASP A 63 5.59 8.87 -5.69
C ASP A 63 4.29 8.48 -4.98
N LEU A 64 4.30 8.36 -3.65
CA LEU A 64 3.14 7.96 -2.87
C LEU A 64 2.03 9.01 -2.91
N ARG A 65 2.39 10.29 -2.76
CA ARG A 65 1.44 11.41 -2.91
C ARG A 65 0.83 11.42 -4.30
N HIS A 66 1.64 11.18 -5.33
CA HIS A 66 1.16 11.11 -6.70
C HIS A 66 0.18 9.95 -6.90
N VAL A 67 0.40 8.76 -6.33
CA VAL A 67 -0.57 7.66 -6.39
C VAL A 67 -1.93 8.06 -5.79
N ALA A 68 -1.94 8.76 -4.66
CA ALA A 68 -3.19 9.28 -4.10
C ALA A 68 -3.86 10.26 -5.07
N LEU A 69 -3.14 11.28 -5.54
CA LEU A 69 -3.70 12.26 -6.50
C LEU A 69 -4.22 11.59 -7.78
N LEU A 70 -3.51 10.59 -8.30
CA LEU A 70 -3.86 9.84 -9.50
C LEU A 70 -5.17 9.07 -9.35
N SER A 71 -5.58 8.73 -8.12
CA SER A 71 -6.85 8.04 -7.88
C SER A 71 -8.07 8.95 -7.97
N ALA A 72 -7.91 10.28 -7.87
CA ALA A 72 -9.02 11.24 -7.85
C ALA A 72 -10.04 11.08 -9.00
N PRO A 73 -9.65 10.95 -10.29
CA PRO A 73 -10.61 10.75 -11.39
C PRO A 73 -11.30 9.39 -11.36
N THR A 74 -10.76 8.39 -10.64
CA THR A 74 -11.29 7.03 -10.59
C THR A 74 -12.23 6.80 -9.41
N ILE A 75 -11.84 7.26 -8.21
CA ILE A 75 -12.56 6.98 -6.96
C ILE A 75 -13.20 8.23 -6.33
N GLY A 76 -13.07 9.38 -6.99
CA GLY A 76 -13.64 10.66 -6.57
C GLY A 76 -12.74 11.46 -5.60
N PHE A 77 -12.89 12.78 -5.63
CA PHE A 77 -12.07 13.71 -4.85
C PHE A 77 -12.13 13.47 -3.33
N PRO A 78 -13.30 13.28 -2.69
CA PRO A 78 -13.36 13.04 -1.24
C PRO A 78 -12.65 11.75 -0.82
N THR A 79 -12.82 10.68 -1.59
CA THR A 79 -12.16 9.38 -1.34
C THR A 79 -10.65 9.52 -1.48
N MET A 80 -10.19 10.23 -2.51
CA MET A 80 -8.78 10.54 -2.69
C MET A 80 -8.22 11.35 -1.51
N MET A 81 -8.90 12.41 -1.07
CA MET A 81 -8.40 13.25 0.03
C MET A 81 -8.18 12.47 1.32
N ARG A 82 -9.10 11.56 1.66
CA ARG A 82 -8.94 10.61 2.78
C ARG A 82 -7.78 9.65 2.54
N GLY A 83 -7.66 9.10 1.32
CA GLY A 83 -6.52 8.25 0.97
C GLY A 83 -5.19 8.98 1.12
N LYS A 84 -5.14 10.24 0.70
CA LYS A 84 -3.98 11.12 0.82
C LYS A 84 -3.62 11.38 2.28
N SER A 85 -4.58 11.59 3.19
CA SER A 85 -4.25 11.79 4.61
C SER A 85 -3.53 10.58 5.20
N TRP A 86 -3.95 9.36 4.86
CA TRP A 86 -3.25 8.13 5.29
C TRP A 86 -1.83 8.00 4.71
N VAL A 87 -1.62 8.52 3.50
CA VAL A 87 -0.27 8.58 2.91
C VAL A 87 0.61 9.54 3.71
N GLU A 88 0.12 10.74 4.03
CA GLU A 88 0.87 11.70 4.86
C GLU A 88 1.15 11.18 6.26
N ASP A 89 0.18 10.48 6.89
CA ASP A 89 0.36 9.87 8.23
C ASP A 89 1.60 8.95 8.32
N VAL A 90 1.96 8.29 7.21
CA VAL A 90 3.15 7.42 7.14
C VAL A 90 4.40 8.22 6.82
N ILE A 91 4.32 9.18 5.90
CA ILE A 91 5.47 10.03 5.52
C ILE A 91 5.93 10.86 6.71
N ASP A 92 5.00 11.47 7.44
CA ASP A 92 5.32 12.32 8.60
C ASP A 92 5.97 11.52 9.73
N LYS A 93 5.54 10.27 9.95
CA LYS A 93 6.14 9.36 10.94
C LYS A 93 7.53 8.88 10.56
N GLN A 94 7.89 8.85 9.28
CA GLN A 94 9.25 8.49 8.85
C GLN A 94 10.25 9.65 8.98
N ASN A 95 9.75 10.88 8.97
CA ASN A 95 10.57 12.09 9.10
C ASN A 95 10.75 12.56 10.55
N ALA A 96 10.08 11.93 11.50
CA ALA A 96 10.18 12.16 12.94
C ALA A 96 11.21 11.23 13.58
#